data_AF-A0A958SIN1-F1
#
_entry.id   AF-A0A958SIN1-F1
#
_cell.length_a   1.000
_cell.length_b   1.000
_cell.length_c   1.000
_cell.angle_alpha   90.00
_cell.angle_beta   90.00
_cell.angle_gamma   90.00
#
_symmetry.space_group_name_H-M   'P 1'
#
loop_
_entity.id
_entity.type
_entity.pdbx_description
1 polymer ?
#
loop_
_entity_poly.entity_id
_entity_poly.type
_entity_poly.pdbx_seq_one_letter_code
_entity_poly.pdbx_strand_id
1 'polypeptide(L)'
;ALQRMYKEMGHVRNTTVYPLSPVLSDALQMSLEGLSDTDILETLIYRVAIHEFGHNLGLRHNFYGSVDAGHFAPPRPRLDKEGNPVMGENGEPLMVPSHTSSVMEYLSLEDEVGLVHDWEPYDKAALQYAYSSGAVSDETPYLFCTDEHRPTNALCNHWDNGATPSEVLLSMIKRYENNYFVVNYRNDRAYWNTSAYGSSVFSSMWDVKRFLLLWRAALSEDGLRRALENKGGLGQAEIETHTKKITADLKQAVRLSVAFYNAVIQQSSADRPYTDEVEPFTGETKRIGILYDKLYAMLFLMGDDSFVYNPNRPLSAASYLAYGSEAEIRDVLEQVYENTLTERVDMEPWFIGFARGLYSLAATNVYNMDDITLINKIKVVRCTRPELEAYFGLDAADLDTVSLRLDQSTHPYFQMGEEVGITRINDRFYVVSKFRNPYAYDIVESILEAIRFGNSTVTGKSDLLEMYKLYQEARGDEVR
;
A
#
# COMPACT_ATOMS: atom_id res chain seq x y z
N ALA A 1 -20.90 -28.66 -12.65
CA ALA A 1 -21.60 -27.45 -12.17
C ALA A 1 -20.96 -26.17 -12.73
N LEU A 2 -19.66 -25.92 -12.48
CA LEU A 2 -18.89 -24.76 -12.96
C LEU A 2 -18.96 -24.48 -14.47
N GLN A 3 -18.83 -25.51 -15.34
CA GLN A 3 -18.94 -25.32 -16.80
C GLN A 3 -20.35 -24.94 -17.27
N ARG A 4 -21.39 -25.21 -16.47
CA ARG A 4 -22.79 -24.85 -16.79
C ARG A 4 -23.05 -23.38 -16.44
N MET A 5 -22.55 -22.92 -15.28
CA MET A 5 -22.54 -21.50 -14.91
C MET A 5 -21.78 -20.64 -15.93
N TYR A 6 -20.63 -21.12 -16.41
CA TYR A 6 -19.80 -20.38 -17.38
C TYR A 6 -20.52 -20.09 -18.71
N LYS A 7 -21.45 -20.96 -19.10
CA LYS A 7 -22.18 -20.84 -20.37
C LYS A 7 -23.37 -19.88 -20.28
N GLU A 8 -23.89 -19.63 -19.07
CA GLU A 8 -25.04 -18.76 -18.83
C GLU A 8 -24.65 -17.29 -18.60
N MET A 9 -23.40 -17.01 -18.19
CA MET A 9 -22.91 -15.64 -17.92
C MET A 9 -22.40 -14.86 -19.16
N GLY A 10 -22.46 -15.44 -20.36
CA GLY A 10 -21.66 -15.00 -21.51
C GLY A 10 -22.12 -13.77 -22.31
N HIS A 11 -23.32 -13.20 -22.11
CA HIS A 11 -23.85 -12.19 -23.06
C HIS A 11 -24.68 -11.06 -22.42
N VAL A 12 -24.11 -10.27 -21.50
CA VAL A 12 -24.72 -8.98 -21.13
C VAL A 12 -23.65 -7.90 -21.03
N ARG A 13 -23.72 -6.91 -21.91
CA ARG A 13 -22.81 -5.74 -22.01
C ARG A 13 -22.96 -4.73 -20.86
N ASN A 14 -23.52 -5.12 -19.72
CA ASN A 14 -23.76 -4.24 -18.56
C ASN A 14 -23.77 -4.99 -17.22
N THR A 15 -23.26 -6.22 -17.14
CA THR A 15 -23.08 -6.89 -15.85
C THR A 15 -21.67 -6.67 -15.33
N THR A 16 -21.56 -6.35 -14.05
CA THR A 16 -20.34 -6.35 -13.26
C THR A 16 -19.79 -7.78 -13.24
N VAL A 17 -19.05 -8.17 -14.28
CA VAL A 17 -18.41 -9.49 -14.32
C VAL A 17 -17.35 -9.50 -13.24
N TYR A 18 -17.68 -10.16 -12.14
CA TYR A 18 -16.82 -10.28 -10.98
C TYR A 18 -15.54 -11.04 -11.37
N PRO A 19 -14.34 -10.55 -10.98
CA PRO A 19 -13.12 -11.34 -11.14
C PRO A 19 -13.29 -12.62 -10.32
N LEU A 20 -13.30 -13.78 -10.99
CA LEU A 20 -13.51 -15.08 -10.33
C LEU A 20 -12.37 -15.43 -9.35
N SER A 21 -11.22 -14.73 -9.46
CA SER A 21 -10.00 -15.08 -8.75
C SER A 21 -10.07 -15.03 -7.22
N PRO A 22 -10.63 -13.98 -6.58
CA PRO A 22 -10.76 -13.93 -5.12
C PRO A 22 -11.67 -15.04 -4.58
N VAL A 23 -12.82 -15.25 -5.22
CA VAL A 23 -13.76 -16.34 -4.84
C VAL A 23 -13.11 -17.72 -4.95
N LEU A 24 -12.26 -17.95 -5.96
CA LEU A 24 -11.54 -19.23 -6.09
C LEU A 24 -10.46 -19.42 -5.02
N SER A 25 -9.78 -18.35 -4.61
CA SER A 25 -8.77 -18.41 -3.55
C SER A 25 -9.43 -18.79 -2.22
N ASP A 26 -10.49 -18.08 -1.85
CA ASP A 26 -11.22 -18.31 -0.60
C ASP A 26 -11.87 -19.70 -0.59
N ALA A 27 -12.53 -20.09 -1.69
CA ALA A 27 -13.16 -21.40 -1.79
C ALA A 27 -12.15 -22.56 -1.68
N LEU A 28 -10.95 -22.40 -2.24
CA LEU A 28 -9.87 -23.38 -2.08
C LEU A 28 -9.45 -23.50 -0.62
N GLN A 29 -9.23 -22.36 0.06
CA GLN A 29 -8.85 -22.34 1.46
C GLN A 29 -9.91 -23.00 2.35
N MET A 30 -11.18 -22.64 2.17
CA MET A 30 -12.31 -23.26 2.88
C MET A 30 -12.40 -24.76 2.66
N SER A 31 -12.21 -25.21 1.42
CA SER A 31 -12.23 -26.64 1.08
C SER A 31 -11.10 -27.38 1.81
N LEU A 32 -9.91 -26.78 1.91
CA LEU A 32 -8.79 -27.30 2.71
C LEU A 32 -9.09 -27.32 4.22
N GLU A 33 -9.90 -26.38 4.70
CA GLU A 33 -10.42 -26.31 6.07
C GLU A 33 -11.62 -27.23 6.33
N GLY A 34 -12.01 -28.04 5.33
CA GLY A 34 -13.04 -29.07 5.46
C GLY A 34 -14.47 -28.57 5.33
N LEU A 35 -14.70 -27.36 4.80
CA LEU A 35 -16.05 -26.93 4.42
C LEU A 35 -16.56 -27.73 3.22
N SER A 36 -17.84 -28.09 3.24
CA SER A 36 -18.47 -28.77 2.12
C SER A 36 -18.85 -27.79 1.02
N ASP A 37 -18.72 -28.21 -0.25
CA ASP A 37 -19.14 -27.42 -1.41
C ASP A 37 -20.61 -26.95 -1.29
N THR A 38 -21.47 -27.77 -0.67
CA THR A 38 -22.88 -27.44 -0.48
C THR A 38 -23.07 -26.26 0.46
N ASP A 39 -22.36 -26.23 1.59
CA ASP A 39 -22.48 -25.14 2.57
C ASP A 39 -22.04 -23.81 1.94
N ILE A 40 -20.92 -23.84 1.22
CA ILE A 40 -20.39 -22.67 0.49
C ILE A 40 -21.41 -22.17 -0.54
N LEU A 41 -21.99 -23.07 -1.34
CA LEU A 41 -22.97 -22.72 -2.37
C LEU A 41 -24.28 -22.19 -1.78
N GLU A 42 -24.80 -22.81 -0.73
CA GLU A 42 -26.04 -22.41 -0.08
C GLU A 42 -25.90 -21.02 0.56
N THR A 43 -24.80 -20.77 1.28
CA THR A 43 -24.54 -19.44 1.85
C THR A 43 -24.41 -18.39 0.76
N LEU A 44 -23.62 -18.64 -0.29
CA LEU A 44 -23.45 -17.68 -1.38
C LEU A 44 -24.77 -17.37 -2.09
N ILE A 45 -25.57 -18.39 -2.42
CA ILE A 45 -26.87 -18.19 -3.08
C ILE A 45 -27.81 -17.42 -2.16
N TYR A 46 -27.86 -17.76 -0.87
CA TYR A 46 -28.72 -17.07 0.09
C TYR A 46 -28.32 -15.60 0.24
N ARG A 47 -27.04 -15.33 0.50
CA ARG A 47 -26.49 -13.99 0.72
C ARG A 47 -26.70 -13.10 -0.50
N VAL A 48 -26.43 -13.61 -1.71
CA VAL A 48 -26.74 -12.89 -2.96
C VAL A 48 -28.24 -12.67 -3.10
N ALA A 49 -29.08 -13.66 -2.84
CA ALA A 49 -30.52 -13.52 -3.00
C ALA A 49 -31.10 -12.44 -2.06
N ILE A 50 -30.69 -12.41 -0.79
CA ILE A 50 -31.17 -11.40 0.17
C ILE A 50 -30.57 -10.02 -0.13
N HIS A 51 -29.32 -9.94 -0.59
CA HIS A 51 -28.69 -8.69 -1.05
C HIS A 51 -29.47 -8.06 -2.21
N GLU A 52 -29.73 -8.83 -3.27
CA GLU A 52 -30.50 -8.35 -4.43
C GLU A 52 -31.95 -8.06 -4.06
N PHE A 53 -32.54 -8.82 -3.14
CA PHE A 53 -33.85 -8.50 -2.60
C PHE A 53 -33.82 -7.17 -1.83
N GLY A 54 -32.74 -6.86 -1.10
CA GLY A 54 -32.51 -5.59 -0.43
C GLY A 54 -32.52 -4.41 -1.40
N HIS A 55 -31.89 -4.54 -2.56
CA HIS A 55 -31.97 -3.53 -3.62
C HIS A 55 -33.40 -3.29 -4.10
N ASN A 56 -34.21 -4.35 -4.25
CA ASN A 56 -35.63 -4.22 -4.60
C ASN A 56 -36.46 -3.51 -3.50
N LEU A 57 -36.00 -3.56 -2.26
CA LEU A 57 -36.56 -2.83 -1.12
C LEU A 57 -35.95 -1.43 -0.94
N GLY A 58 -35.07 -0.99 -1.85
CA GLY A 58 -34.46 0.34 -1.84
C GLY A 58 -33.21 0.47 -0.98
N LEU A 59 -32.66 -0.63 -0.47
CA LEU A 59 -31.35 -0.61 0.18
C LEU A 59 -30.25 -0.39 -0.86
N ARG A 60 -29.25 0.41 -0.49
CA ARG A 60 -28.00 0.57 -1.23
C ARG A 60 -26.92 -0.29 -0.61
N HIS A 61 -25.82 -0.48 -1.33
CA HIS A 61 -24.62 -1.03 -0.72
C HIS A 61 -24.21 -0.25 0.54
N ASN A 62 -23.77 -0.98 1.57
CA ASN A 62 -23.18 -0.41 2.77
C ASN A 62 -21.78 -1.00 3.03
N PHE A 63 -20.73 -0.36 2.51
CA PHE A 63 -19.34 -0.82 2.66
C PHE A 63 -18.66 -0.33 3.95
N TYR A 64 -19.44 0.17 4.89
CA TYR A 64 -19.01 0.42 6.27
C TYR A 64 -19.51 -0.66 7.21
N GLY A 65 -20.19 -1.68 6.68
CA GLY A 65 -20.66 -2.81 7.44
C GLY A 65 -19.52 -3.45 8.22
N SER A 66 -18.32 -3.56 7.65
CA SER A 66 -17.15 -4.24 8.21
C SER A 66 -16.40 -3.42 9.26
N VAL A 67 -16.59 -2.10 9.24
CA VAL A 67 -15.99 -1.15 10.19
C VAL A 67 -16.90 -0.91 11.39
N ASP A 68 -18.20 -1.22 11.26
CA ASP A 68 -19.22 -0.97 12.28
C ASP A 68 -19.32 -2.07 13.35
N ALA A 69 -18.17 -2.43 13.93
CA ALA A 69 -18.06 -3.52 14.90
C ALA A 69 -18.96 -3.37 16.14
N GLY A 70 -19.37 -2.15 16.46
CA GLY A 70 -20.34 -1.88 17.53
C GLY A 70 -21.74 -2.46 17.25
N HIS A 71 -22.05 -2.74 16.00
CA HIS A 71 -23.35 -3.25 15.55
C HIS A 71 -23.28 -4.65 14.94
N PHE A 72 -22.19 -5.38 15.16
CA PHE A 72 -22.09 -6.77 14.71
C PHE A 72 -23.08 -7.65 15.46
N ALA A 73 -23.68 -8.60 14.74
CA ALA A 73 -24.44 -9.64 15.39
C ALA A 73 -23.53 -10.46 16.33
N PRO A 74 -24.05 -10.92 17.49
CA PRO A 74 -23.27 -11.74 18.40
C PRO A 74 -22.79 -13.02 17.72
N PRO A 75 -21.60 -13.56 18.09
CA PRO A 75 -21.12 -14.82 17.54
C PRO A 75 -22.13 -15.94 17.71
N ARG A 76 -22.23 -16.83 16.71
CA ARG A 76 -23.22 -17.91 16.69
C ARG A 76 -22.56 -19.26 16.39
N PRO A 77 -23.13 -20.39 16.82
CA PRO A 77 -22.56 -21.70 16.49
C PRO A 77 -22.57 -21.94 14.98
N ARG A 78 -21.45 -22.42 14.44
CA ARG A 78 -21.41 -22.98 13.09
C ARG A 78 -22.33 -24.19 13.05
N LEU A 79 -23.17 -24.29 12.04
CA LEU A 79 -24.07 -25.43 11.86
C LEU A 79 -23.56 -26.36 10.76
N ASP A 80 -23.81 -27.66 10.91
CA ASP A 80 -23.68 -28.65 9.85
C ASP A 80 -24.91 -28.64 8.93
N LYS A 81 -24.86 -29.44 7.86
CA LYS A 81 -25.94 -29.58 6.87
C LYS A 81 -27.27 -30.11 7.46
N GLU A 82 -27.24 -30.70 8.65
CA GLU A 82 -28.42 -31.14 9.39
C GLU A 82 -28.94 -30.07 10.37
N GLY A 83 -28.26 -28.92 10.46
CA GLY A 83 -28.60 -27.82 11.35
C GLY A 83 -28.07 -27.99 12.78
N ASN A 84 -27.16 -28.93 13.03
CA ASN A 84 -26.57 -29.14 14.36
C ASN A 84 -25.27 -28.34 14.52
N PRO A 85 -24.93 -27.88 15.74
CA PRO A 85 -23.66 -27.21 15.98
C PRO A 85 -22.44 -28.10 15.66
N VAL A 86 -21.53 -27.58 14.85
CA VAL A 86 -20.20 -28.17 14.64
C VAL A 86 -19.40 -27.98 15.91
N MET A 87 -18.89 -29.07 16.48
CA MET A 87 -18.12 -29.05 17.74
C MET A 87 -16.62 -28.90 17.44
N GLY A 88 -15.94 -28.04 18.20
CA GLY A 88 -14.49 -27.90 18.18
C GLY A 88 -13.78 -29.03 18.94
N GLU A 89 -12.45 -29.06 18.88
CA GLU A 89 -11.61 -30.08 19.54
C GLU A 89 -11.79 -30.11 21.08
N ASN A 90 -12.20 -28.99 21.66
CA ASN A 90 -12.49 -28.84 23.08
C ASN A 90 -13.89 -29.35 23.50
N GLY A 91 -14.70 -29.83 22.56
CA GLY A 91 -16.06 -30.28 22.82
C GLY A 91 -17.10 -29.17 23.00
N GLU A 92 -16.74 -27.92 22.68
CA GLU A 92 -17.67 -26.78 22.63
C GLU A 92 -18.05 -26.46 21.18
N PRO A 93 -19.22 -25.84 20.91
CA PRO A 93 -19.57 -25.42 19.56
C PRO A 93 -18.55 -24.45 18.98
N LEU A 94 -18.15 -24.66 17.72
CA LEU A 94 -17.32 -23.72 16.98
C LEU A 94 -18.15 -22.47 16.71
N MET A 95 -17.78 -21.35 17.31
CA MET A 95 -18.49 -20.09 17.17
C MET A 95 -17.96 -19.31 15.95
N VAL A 96 -18.86 -18.84 15.10
CA VAL A 96 -18.58 -17.96 13.96
C VAL A 96 -18.92 -16.53 14.38
N PRO A 97 -17.95 -15.61 14.45
CA PRO A 97 -18.22 -14.19 14.68
C PRO A 97 -18.86 -13.55 13.44
N SER A 98 -19.68 -12.52 13.63
CA SER A 98 -20.10 -11.66 12.52
C SER A 98 -18.96 -10.69 12.17
N HIS A 99 -18.76 -10.45 10.89
CA HIS A 99 -17.75 -9.52 10.38
C HIS A 99 -18.36 -8.27 9.72
N THR A 100 -19.68 -8.17 9.71
CA THR A 100 -20.39 -7.02 9.14
C THR A 100 -21.66 -6.71 9.93
N SER A 101 -22.13 -5.47 9.78
CA SER A 101 -23.47 -5.04 10.19
C SER A 101 -24.49 -5.05 9.06
N SER A 102 -24.11 -5.31 7.79
CA SER A 102 -24.99 -5.24 6.62
C SER A 102 -24.74 -6.38 5.60
N VAL A 103 -25.82 -7.01 5.11
CA VAL A 103 -25.76 -7.92 3.95
C VAL A 103 -25.56 -7.17 2.63
N MET A 104 -25.71 -5.85 2.64
CA MET A 104 -25.47 -4.98 1.49
C MET A 104 -23.96 -4.68 1.29
N GLU A 105 -23.09 -5.26 2.10
CA GLU A 105 -21.65 -5.19 1.94
C GLU A 105 -21.12 -6.32 1.06
N TYR A 106 -19.98 -6.08 0.40
CA TYR A 106 -19.23 -7.11 -0.31
C TYR A 106 -18.13 -7.64 0.61
N LEU A 107 -18.40 -8.75 1.30
CA LEU A 107 -17.43 -9.42 2.16
C LEU A 107 -16.65 -10.47 1.38
N SER A 108 -15.44 -10.83 1.84
CA SER A 108 -14.76 -12.01 1.30
C SER A 108 -15.64 -13.25 1.46
N LEU A 109 -15.45 -14.27 0.62
CA LEU A 109 -16.24 -15.49 0.78
C LEU A 109 -15.97 -16.09 2.17
N GLU A 110 -14.71 -16.04 2.64
CA GLU A 110 -14.28 -16.46 3.99
C GLU A 110 -15.12 -15.82 5.09
N ASP A 111 -15.40 -14.53 4.96
CA ASP A 111 -16.15 -13.78 5.97
C ASP A 111 -17.67 -13.93 5.84
N GLU A 112 -18.19 -14.36 4.69
CA GLU A 112 -19.61 -14.63 4.50
C GLU A 112 -20.02 -16.04 4.94
N VAL A 113 -19.14 -17.01 4.75
CA VAL A 113 -19.50 -18.41 4.99
C VAL A 113 -19.60 -18.68 6.49
N GLY A 114 -20.77 -19.16 6.91
CA GLY A 114 -21.11 -19.36 8.32
C GLY A 114 -21.84 -18.18 8.96
N LEU A 115 -22.03 -17.06 8.26
CA LEU A 115 -23.01 -16.05 8.67
C LEU A 115 -24.42 -16.61 8.56
N VAL A 116 -25.32 -16.11 9.41
CA VAL A 116 -26.70 -16.58 9.38
C VAL A 116 -27.41 -16.06 8.15
N HIS A 117 -28.24 -16.94 7.60
CA HIS A 117 -29.16 -16.65 6.52
C HIS A 117 -30.32 -15.75 7.02
N ASP A 118 -30.02 -14.47 7.29
CA ASP A 118 -30.96 -13.42 7.68
C ASP A 118 -30.38 -12.03 7.34
N TRP A 119 -31.17 -10.98 7.52
CA TRP A 119 -30.71 -9.59 7.49
C TRP A 119 -29.80 -9.28 8.66
N GLU A 120 -28.78 -8.45 8.43
CA GLU A 120 -27.88 -7.97 9.48
C GLU A 120 -28.47 -6.75 10.20
N PRO A 121 -27.91 -6.34 11.36
CA PRO A 121 -28.51 -5.29 12.20
C PRO A 121 -28.76 -3.95 11.48
N TYR A 122 -27.84 -3.49 10.62
CA TYR A 122 -28.04 -2.29 9.81
C TYR A 122 -29.24 -2.43 8.88
N ASP A 123 -29.34 -3.55 8.16
CA ASP A 123 -30.39 -3.73 7.16
C ASP A 123 -31.77 -3.76 7.81
N LYS A 124 -31.87 -4.41 8.99
CA LYS A 124 -33.09 -4.42 9.80
C LYS A 124 -33.48 -3.00 10.22
N ALA A 125 -32.53 -2.21 10.71
CA ALA A 125 -32.78 -0.83 11.10
C ALA A 125 -33.17 0.05 9.89
N ALA A 126 -32.51 -0.11 8.75
CA ALA A 126 -32.78 0.64 7.53
C ALA A 126 -34.16 0.30 6.95
N LEU A 127 -34.52 -0.98 6.87
CA LEU A 127 -35.83 -1.43 6.42
C LEU A 127 -36.93 -0.98 7.39
N GLN A 128 -36.69 -1.08 8.69
CA GLN A 128 -37.64 -0.56 9.68
C GLN A 128 -37.85 0.94 9.45
N TYR A 129 -36.79 1.75 9.37
CA TYR A 129 -36.89 3.18 9.12
C TYR A 129 -37.68 3.48 7.83
N ALA A 130 -37.33 2.82 6.73
CA ALA A 130 -37.97 3.03 5.42
C ALA A 130 -39.46 2.68 5.40
N TYR A 131 -39.86 1.59 6.07
CA TYR A 131 -41.22 1.04 5.99
C TYR A 131 -42.10 1.29 7.21
N SER A 132 -41.61 2.01 8.23
CA SER A 132 -42.37 2.36 9.44
C SER A 132 -42.59 3.87 9.62
N SER A 133 -42.60 4.63 8.52
CA SER A 133 -42.70 6.11 8.54
C SER A 133 -41.58 6.77 9.35
N GLY A 134 -40.36 6.22 9.27
CA GLY A 134 -39.19 6.74 9.95
C GLY A 134 -39.04 6.32 11.41
N ALA A 135 -39.81 5.33 11.90
CA ALA A 135 -39.59 4.83 13.26
C ALA A 135 -38.26 4.06 13.35
N VAL A 136 -37.53 4.27 14.44
CA VAL A 136 -36.27 3.59 14.74
C VAL A 136 -36.42 2.91 16.10
N SER A 137 -36.06 1.62 16.21
CA SER A 137 -36.12 0.88 17.47
C SER A 137 -34.97 1.22 18.42
N ASP A 138 -33.87 1.71 17.87
CA ASP A 138 -32.63 2.07 18.57
C ASP A 138 -32.06 3.34 17.91
N GLU A 139 -31.87 4.41 18.69
CA GLU A 139 -31.31 5.67 18.18
C GLU A 139 -29.80 5.61 17.96
N THR A 140 -29.16 4.47 18.26
CA THR A 140 -27.72 4.28 18.01
C THR A 140 -27.44 4.37 16.50
N PRO A 141 -26.60 5.32 16.05
CA PRO A 141 -26.38 5.54 14.64
C PRO A 141 -25.47 4.48 14.06
N TYR A 142 -25.89 3.87 12.96
CA TYR A 142 -25.07 2.96 12.17
C TYR A 142 -24.12 3.72 11.24
N LEU A 143 -22.97 3.11 10.94
CA LEU A 143 -22.08 3.61 9.91
C LEU A 143 -22.63 3.26 8.52
N PHE A 144 -22.52 4.20 7.59
CA PHE A 144 -22.96 4.02 6.21
C PHE A 144 -21.96 4.59 5.20
N CYS A 145 -21.60 3.78 4.21
CA CYS A 145 -20.96 4.27 3.00
C CYS A 145 -21.39 3.43 1.78
N THR A 146 -21.35 4.01 0.58
CA THR A 146 -21.91 3.37 -0.63
C THR A 146 -20.98 3.64 -1.81
N ASP A 147 -21.35 3.22 -3.02
CA ASP A 147 -20.50 3.26 -4.21
C ASP A 147 -19.87 4.62 -4.48
N GLU A 148 -20.63 5.71 -4.29
CA GLU A 148 -20.19 7.07 -4.56
C GLU A 148 -19.13 7.56 -3.56
N HIS A 149 -19.02 6.92 -2.38
CA HIS A 149 -18.05 7.29 -1.35
C HIS A 149 -16.70 6.59 -1.52
N ARG A 150 -16.66 5.46 -2.24
CA ARG A 150 -15.45 4.63 -2.38
C ARG A 150 -14.22 5.40 -2.86
N PRO A 151 -14.28 6.24 -3.91
CA PRO A 151 -13.07 6.91 -4.41
C PRO A 151 -12.38 7.81 -3.38
N THR A 152 -13.13 8.31 -2.39
CA THR A 152 -12.70 9.34 -1.44
C THR A 152 -12.54 8.85 0.00
N ASN A 153 -12.68 7.54 0.24
CA ASN A 153 -12.76 7.03 1.60
C ASN A 153 -12.07 5.68 1.78
N ALA A 154 -10.93 5.68 2.48
CA ALA A 154 -10.06 4.52 2.66
C ALA A 154 -10.71 3.37 3.46
N LEU A 155 -11.77 3.64 4.21
CA LEU A 155 -12.52 2.64 4.97
C LEU A 155 -13.77 2.13 4.24
N CYS A 156 -14.04 2.65 3.03
CA CYS A 156 -15.22 2.29 2.25
C CYS A 156 -14.77 1.48 1.03
N ASN A 157 -14.58 0.18 1.19
CA ASN A 157 -14.04 -0.68 0.14
C ASN A 157 -14.87 -1.94 -0.04
N HIS A 158 -14.69 -2.57 -1.19
CA HIS A 158 -15.20 -3.90 -1.40
C HIS A 158 -14.21 -4.92 -0.88
N TRP A 159 -14.73 -6.06 -0.44
CA TRP A 159 -13.99 -7.27 -0.12
C TRP A 159 -12.97 -7.06 1.02
N ASP A 160 -13.17 -6.03 1.84
CA ASP A 160 -12.38 -5.78 3.03
C ASP A 160 -13.04 -6.38 4.27
N ASN A 161 -12.23 -6.50 5.32
CA ASN A 161 -12.64 -6.93 6.64
C ASN A 161 -11.75 -6.19 7.65
N GLY A 162 -12.31 -5.83 8.80
CA GLY A 162 -11.60 -5.18 9.88
C GLY A 162 -12.39 -4.02 10.47
N ALA A 163 -12.39 -3.92 11.80
CA ALA A 163 -13.07 -2.85 12.52
C ALA A 163 -12.22 -1.57 12.62
N THR A 164 -10.91 -1.69 12.40
CA THR A 164 -9.96 -0.57 12.50
C THR A 164 -9.24 -0.33 11.18
N PRO A 165 -8.74 0.91 10.93
CA PRO A 165 -7.89 1.19 9.78
C PRO A 165 -6.75 0.19 9.55
N SER A 166 -6.06 -0.23 10.61
CA SER A 166 -4.97 -1.20 10.47
C SER A 166 -5.44 -2.61 10.12
N GLU A 167 -6.59 -3.06 10.62
CA GLU A 167 -7.20 -4.34 10.26
C GLU A 167 -7.71 -4.36 8.82
N VAL A 168 -8.41 -3.30 8.40
CA VAL A 168 -8.88 -3.12 7.01
C VAL A 168 -7.70 -3.14 6.05
N LEU A 169 -6.63 -2.41 6.36
CA LEU A 169 -5.46 -2.42 5.50
C LEU A 169 -4.77 -3.80 5.46
N LEU A 170 -4.69 -4.49 6.60
CA LEU A 170 -4.13 -5.83 6.65
C LEU A 170 -4.93 -6.82 5.81
N SER A 171 -6.27 -6.73 5.80
CA SER A 171 -7.11 -7.59 4.94
C SER A 171 -6.88 -7.31 3.46
N MET A 172 -6.68 -6.05 3.06
CA MET A 172 -6.29 -5.71 1.68
C MET A 172 -4.95 -6.34 1.28
N ILE A 173 -3.95 -6.28 2.15
CA ILE A 173 -2.62 -6.88 1.92
C ILE A 173 -2.73 -8.41 1.79
N LYS A 174 -3.46 -9.06 2.71
CA LYS A 174 -3.70 -10.51 2.65
C LYS A 174 -4.39 -10.91 1.35
N ARG A 175 -5.40 -10.16 0.93
CA ARG A 175 -6.11 -10.41 -0.32
C ARG A 175 -5.20 -10.27 -1.54
N TYR A 176 -4.33 -9.27 -1.57
CA TYR A 176 -3.31 -9.13 -2.63
C TYR A 176 -2.39 -10.36 -2.68
N GLU A 177 -1.88 -10.80 -1.53
CA GLU A 177 -1.00 -11.97 -1.43
C GLU A 177 -1.68 -13.27 -1.86
N ASN A 178 -2.89 -13.52 -1.37
CA ASN A 178 -3.65 -14.74 -1.64
C ASN A 178 -4.05 -14.83 -3.13
N ASN A 179 -4.43 -13.71 -3.73
CA ASN A 179 -4.86 -13.68 -5.14
C ASN A 179 -3.75 -13.98 -6.13
N TYR A 180 -2.49 -13.80 -5.74
CA TYR A 180 -1.35 -13.98 -6.64
C TYR A 180 -1.38 -15.33 -7.37
N PHE A 181 -1.63 -16.42 -6.65
CA PHE A 181 -1.58 -17.77 -7.23
C PHE A 181 -2.74 -18.07 -8.17
N VAL A 182 -3.85 -17.34 -8.05
CA VAL A 182 -5.03 -17.52 -8.91
C VAL A 182 -4.98 -16.58 -10.12
N VAL A 183 -4.56 -15.34 -9.89
CA VAL A 183 -4.51 -14.28 -10.91
C VAL A 183 -3.30 -14.46 -11.81
N ASN A 184 -2.11 -14.65 -11.26
CA ASN A 184 -0.86 -14.61 -12.01
C ASN A 184 -0.52 -15.92 -12.70
N TYR A 185 -1.03 -17.07 -12.26
CA TYR A 185 -0.77 -18.35 -12.91
C TYR A 185 -1.88 -18.73 -13.86
N ARG A 186 -1.55 -19.16 -15.09
CA ARG A 186 -2.54 -19.57 -16.09
C ARG A 186 -3.39 -20.75 -15.63
N ASN A 187 -2.82 -21.70 -14.90
CA ASN A 187 -3.50 -22.92 -14.43
C ASN A 187 -4.30 -23.63 -15.54
N ASP A 188 -3.66 -23.83 -16.71
CA ASP A 188 -4.24 -24.48 -17.89
C ASP A 188 -5.57 -23.89 -18.41
N ARG A 189 -5.87 -22.64 -18.04
CA ARG A 189 -7.04 -21.93 -18.57
C ARG A 189 -6.90 -21.77 -20.08
N ALA A 190 -7.86 -22.35 -20.82
CA ALA A 190 -7.95 -22.21 -22.27
C ALA A 190 -8.13 -20.75 -22.69
N TYR A 191 -8.93 -20.00 -21.93
CA TYR A 191 -9.10 -18.55 -22.08
C TYR A 191 -8.64 -17.86 -20.80
N TRP A 192 -7.61 -17.02 -20.92
CA TRP A 192 -7.08 -16.24 -19.80
C TRP A 192 -6.89 -14.80 -20.25
N ASN A 193 -7.81 -13.93 -19.86
CA ASN A 193 -7.74 -12.51 -20.16
C ASN A 193 -6.98 -11.77 -19.05
N THR A 194 -5.82 -11.25 -19.39
CA THR A 194 -4.92 -10.53 -18.48
C THR A 194 -4.94 -9.02 -18.68
N SER A 195 -5.78 -8.51 -19.60
CA SER A 195 -5.77 -7.09 -20.00
C SER A 195 -6.07 -6.12 -18.87
N ALA A 196 -6.77 -6.55 -17.83
CA ALA A 196 -7.13 -5.74 -16.66
C ALA A 196 -6.07 -5.77 -15.54
N TYR A 197 -5.05 -6.64 -15.63
CA TYR A 197 -4.11 -6.87 -14.53
C TYR A 197 -3.46 -5.58 -14.03
N GLY A 198 -2.88 -4.78 -14.92
CA GLY A 198 -2.26 -3.51 -14.54
C GLY A 198 -3.23 -2.54 -13.86
N SER A 199 -4.48 -2.46 -14.30
CA SER A 199 -5.50 -1.62 -13.66
C SER A 199 -5.93 -2.16 -12.30
N SER A 200 -6.05 -3.48 -12.14
CA SER A 200 -6.37 -4.12 -10.85
C SER A 200 -5.27 -3.90 -9.81
N VAL A 201 -4.01 -4.02 -10.23
CA VAL A 201 -2.85 -3.73 -9.38
C VAL A 201 -2.83 -2.25 -9.00
N PHE A 202 -3.03 -1.34 -9.96
CA PHE A 202 -3.14 0.10 -9.66
C PHE A 202 -4.21 0.36 -8.59
N SER A 203 -5.41 -0.20 -8.74
CA SER A 203 -6.48 -0.03 -7.75
C SER A 203 -6.10 -0.57 -6.38
N SER A 204 -5.46 -1.72 -6.30
CA SER A 204 -5.04 -2.31 -5.02
C SER A 204 -4.00 -1.43 -4.32
N MET A 205 -2.99 -0.95 -5.05
CA MET A 205 -1.99 -0.04 -4.49
C MET A 205 -2.61 1.33 -4.14
N TRP A 206 -3.52 1.84 -4.97
CA TRP A 206 -4.27 3.06 -4.68
C TRP A 206 -5.06 2.95 -3.37
N ASP A 207 -5.75 1.82 -3.15
CA ASP A 207 -6.55 1.58 -1.96
C ASP A 207 -5.70 1.63 -0.69
N VAL A 208 -4.50 1.04 -0.72
CA VAL A 208 -3.48 1.14 0.33
C VAL A 208 -3.06 2.61 0.54
N LYS A 209 -2.77 3.34 -0.54
CA LYS A 209 -2.28 4.73 -0.47
C LYS A 209 -3.26 5.66 0.25
N ARG A 210 -4.57 5.44 0.07
CA ARG A 210 -5.63 6.27 0.66
C ARG A 210 -5.57 6.35 2.18
N PHE A 211 -4.97 5.38 2.88
CA PHE A 211 -4.81 5.42 4.34
C PHE A 211 -3.93 6.57 4.83
N LEU A 212 -2.96 7.01 4.01
CA LEU A 212 -2.19 8.22 4.30
C LEU A 212 -3.10 9.46 4.37
N LEU A 213 -4.00 9.58 3.39
CA LEU A 213 -4.94 10.69 3.30
C LEU A 213 -6.07 10.59 4.34
N LEU A 214 -6.48 9.37 4.71
CA LEU A 214 -7.37 9.15 5.85
C LEU A 214 -6.78 9.75 7.11
N TRP A 215 -5.53 9.42 7.44
CA TRP A 215 -4.85 9.95 8.62
C TRP A 215 -4.62 11.47 8.55
N ARG A 216 -4.15 11.99 7.41
CA ARG A 216 -3.68 13.39 7.33
C ARG A 216 -4.76 14.39 6.96
N ALA A 217 -5.70 14.01 6.09
CA ALA A 217 -6.72 14.91 5.58
C ALA A 217 -8.06 14.75 6.33
N ALA A 218 -8.51 13.52 6.60
CA ALA A 218 -9.83 13.29 7.21
C ALA A 218 -9.78 13.21 8.74
N LEU A 219 -8.86 12.42 9.30
CA LEU A 219 -8.79 12.08 10.72
C LEU A 219 -7.48 12.53 11.37
N SER A 220 -7.04 13.75 11.05
CA SER A 220 -5.93 14.40 11.77
C SER A 220 -6.23 14.47 13.27
N GLU A 221 -5.21 14.40 14.12
CA GLU A 221 -5.38 14.42 15.59
C GLU A 221 -6.23 15.60 16.08
N ASP A 222 -5.97 16.82 15.59
CA ASP A 222 -6.78 18.00 15.88
C ASP A 222 -8.22 17.88 15.40
N GLY A 223 -8.42 17.27 14.23
CA GLY A 223 -9.73 16.99 13.67
C GLY A 223 -10.52 16.02 14.53
N LEU A 224 -9.88 14.94 14.96
CA LEU A 224 -10.46 13.93 15.85
C LEU A 224 -10.86 14.51 17.19
N ARG A 225 -9.96 15.25 17.84
CA ARG A 225 -10.24 15.93 19.11
C ARG A 225 -11.47 16.85 18.99
N ARG A 226 -11.49 17.73 17.98
CA ARG A 226 -12.64 18.62 17.74
C ARG A 226 -13.94 17.84 17.47
N ALA A 227 -13.87 16.74 16.73
CA ALA A 227 -15.05 15.91 16.45
C ALA A 227 -15.62 15.26 17.73
N LEU A 228 -14.74 14.75 18.60
CA LEU A 228 -15.14 14.16 19.88
C LEU A 228 -15.67 15.20 20.86
N GLU A 229 -15.05 16.38 20.93
CA GLU A 229 -15.54 17.53 21.73
C GLU A 229 -16.95 17.95 21.27
N ASN A 230 -17.17 18.06 19.96
CA ASN A 230 -18.45 18.47 19.39
C ASN A 230 -19.56 17.42 19.58
N LYS A 231 -19.21 16.13 19.63
CA LYS A 231 -20.18 15.05 19.92
C LYS A 231 -20.77 15.18 21.33
N GLY A 232 -19.98 15.69 22.28
CA GLY A 232 -20.37 15.79 23.69
C GLY A 232 -20.45 14.43 24.39
N GLY A 233 -20.67 14.45 25.70
CA GLY A 233 -20.82 13.23 26.50
C GLY A 233 -19.53 12.53 26.93
N LEU A 234 -18.36 13.04 26.54
CA LEU A 234 -17.05 12.55 26.97
C LEU A 234 -16.31 13.61 27.79
N GLY A 235 -15.63 13.18 28.86
CA GLY A 235 -14.70 14.01 29.61
C GLY A 235 -13.40 14.26 28.85
N GLN A 236 -12.67 15.33 29.21
CA GLN A 236 -11.41 15.71 28.54
C GLN A 236 -10.36 14.58 28.52
N ALA A 237 -10.25 13.81 29.61
CA ALA A 237 -9.35 12.67 29.68
C ALA A 237 -9.76 11.52 28.73
N GLU A 238 -11.06 11.32 28.52
CA GLU A 238 -11.58 10.30 27.59
C GLU A 238 -11.34 10.73 26.15
N ILE A 239 -11.61 11.99 25.81
CA ILE A 239 -11.33 12.57 24.48
C ILE A 239 -9.86 12.38 24.12
N GLU A 240 -8.95 12.73 25.04
CA GLU A 240 -7.51 12.56 24.86
C GLU A 240 -7.13 11.08 24.66
N THR A 241 -7.70 10.18 25.46
CA THR A 241 -7.45 8.73 25.37
C THR A 241 -7.92 8.16 24.03
N HIS A 242 -9.14 8.51 23.60
CA HIS A 242 -9.69 8.04 22.32
C HIS A 242 -8.93 8.61 21.13
N THR A 243 -8.61 9.91 21.15
CA THR A 243 -7.82 10.57 20.11
C THR A 243 -6.47 9.88 19.92
N LYS A 244 -5.76 9.59 21.02
CA LYS A 244 -4.48 8.86 20.99
C LYS A 244 -4.62 7.45 20.42
N LYS A 245 -5.62 6.68 20.86
CA LYS A 245 -5.85 5.32 20.36
C LYS A 245 -6.15 5.29 18.86
N ILE A 246 -7.07 6.15 18.40
CA ILE A 246 -7.45 6.23 16.98
C ILE A 246 -6.24 6.68 16.14
N THR A 247 -5.51 7.70 16.61
CA THR A 247 -4.32 8.21 15.91
C THR A 247 -3.21 7.15 15.82
N ALA A 248 -3.01 6.36 16.88
CA ALA A 248 -2.04 5.27 16.88
C ALA A 248 -2.39 4.18 15.84
N ASP A 249 -3.67 3.79 15.73
CA ASP A 249 -4.10 2.81 14.73
C ASP A 249 -3.98 3.34 13.30
N LEU A 250 -4.34 4.62 13.06
CA LEU A 250 -4.13 5.29 11.77
C LEU A 250 -2.65 5.31 11.37
N LYS A 251 -1.76 5.65 12.30
CA LYS A 251 -0.31 5.61 12.09
C LYS A 251 0.17 4.18 11.83
N GLN A 252 -0.39 3.17 12.51
CA GLN A 252 -0.08 1.77 12.27
C GLN A 252 -0.49 1.31 10.86
N ALA A 253 -1.66 1.72 10.37
CA ALA A 253 -2.08 1.48 8.99
C ALA A 253 -1.09 2.14 7.99
N VAL A 254 -0.65 3.37 8.26
CA VAL A 254 0.35 4.03 7.41
C VAL A 254 1.69 3.29 7.41
N ARG A 255 2.15 2.77 8.56
CA ARG A 255 3.34 1.91 8.64
C ARG A 255 3.19 0.64 7.80
N LEU A 256 2.04 -0.03 7.90
CA LEU A 256 1.74 -1.22 7.10
C LEU A 256 1.74 -0.91 5.60
N SER A 257 1.23 0.26 5.19
CA SER A 257 1.24 0.71 3.79
C SER A 257 2.68 0.81 3.25
N VAL A 258 3.54 1.51 4.00
CA VAL A 258 4.96 1.70 3.65
C VAL A 258 5.68 0.35 3.58
N ALA A 259 5.48 -0.50 4.59
CA ALA A 259 6.09 -1.83 4.64
C ALA A 259 5.63 -2.72 3.47
N PHE A 260 4.35 -2.67 3.13
CA PHE A 260 3.78 -3.43 2.02
C PHE A 260 4.38 -3.02 0.67
N TYR A 261 4.43 -1.73 0.37
CA TYR A 261 5.05 -1.27 -0.88
C TYR A 261 6.52 -1.68 -0.97
N ASN A 262 7.27 -1.49 0.12
CA ASN A 262 8.66 -1.92 0.16
C ASN A 262 8.81 -3.43 -0.07
N ALA A 263 7.96 -4.25 0.55
CA ALA A 263 7.99 -5.70 0.34
C ALA A 263 7.74 -6.09 -1.14
N VAL A 264 6.77 -5.46 -1.81
CA VAL A 264 6.50 -5.69 -3.24
C VAL A 264 7.70 -5.28 -4.10
N ILE A 265 8.30 -4.12 -3.82
CA ILE A 265 9.50 -3.61 -4.50
C ILE A 265 10.68 -4.57 -4.33
N GLN A 266 10.87 -5.12 -3.13
CA GLN A 266 12.00 -6.00 -2.76
C GLN A 266 11.78 -7.48 -3.13
N GLN A 267 10.59 -7.85 -3.59
CA GLN A 267 10.30 -9.24 -3.98
C GLN A 267 11.27 -9.75 -5.05
N SER A 268 11.92 -10.89 -4.80
CA SER A 268 12.82 -11.52 -5.79
C SER A 268 12.05 -12.17 -6.94
N SER A 269 12.64 -12.13 -8.13
CA SER A 269 12.20 -12.86 -9.32
C SER A 269 12.15 -14.37 -9.14
N ALA A 270 12.92 -14.92 -8.20
CA ALA A 270 12.85 -16.35 -7.85
C ALA A 270 11.49 -16.72 -7.25
N ASP A 271 10.93 -15.83 -6.43
CA ASP A 271 9.60 -16.03 -5.84
C ASP A 271 8.50 -15.55 -6.79
N ARG A 272 8.61 -14.31 -7.27
CA ARG A 272 7.66 -13.66 -8.18
C ARG A 272 8.41 -12.91 -9.29
N PRO A 273 8.47 -13.45 -10.52
CA PRO A 273 9.20 -12.82 -11.62
C PRO A 273 8.56 -11.48 -11.96
N TYR A 274 9.35 -10.46 -12.27
CA TYR A 274 8.80 -9.20 -12.76
C TYR A 274 8.39 -9.26 -14.24
N THR A 275 8.95 -10.18 -15.02
CA THR A 275 8.53 -10.44 -16.41
C THR A 275 7.56 -11.61 -16.50
N ASP A 276 6.76 -11.61 -17.56
CA ASP A 276 5.89 -12.73 -17.90
C ASP A 276 6.72 -13.98 -18.23
N GLU A 277 6.32 -15.13 -17.70
CA GLU A 277 6.85 -16.42 -18.10
C GLU A 277 6.00 -16.98 -19.24
N VAL A 278 6.65 -17.42 -20.32
CA VAL A 278 5.99 -17.99 -21.51
C VAL A 278 6.42 -19.44 -21.74
N GLU A 279 5.52 -20.26 -22.27
CA GLU A 279 5.83 -21.61 -22.76
C GLU A 279 6.74 -21.51 -24.01
N PRO A 280 7.96 -22.06 -23.99
CA PRO A 280 8.88 -21.95 -25.12
C PRO A 280 8.34 -22.48 -26.46
N PHE A 281 7.49 -23.51 -26.44
CA PHE A 281 6.98 -24.13 -27.68
C PHE A 281 5.75 -23.42 -28.25
N THR A 282 4.78 -23.06 -27.40
CA THR A 282 3.51 -22.45 -27.85
C THR A 282 3.53 -20.93 -27.85
N GLY A 283 4.46 -20.32 -27.10
CA GLY A 283 4.50 -18.86 -26.86
C GLY A 283 3.40 -18.37 -25.91
N GLU A 284 2.61 -19.27 -25.32
CA GLU A 284 1.54 -18.89 -24.40
C GLU A 284 2.12 -18.44 -23.06
N THR A 285 1.64 -17.30 -22.55
CA THR A 285 1.95 -16.87 -21.18
C THR A 285 1.48 -17.93 -20.20
N LYS A 286 2.39 -18.43 -19.36
CA LYS A 286 2.13 -19.33 -18.23
C LYS A 286 1.90 -18.57 -16.94
N ARG A 287 2.62 -17.47 -16.76
CA ARG A 287 2.60 -16.67 -15.56
C ARG A 287 2.75 -15.18 -15.90
N ILE A 288 1.92 -14.33 -15.31
CA ILE A 288 2.06 -12.88 -15.40
C ILE A 288 3.11 -12.43 -14.40
N GLY A 289 4.05 -11.61 -14.86
CA GLY A 289 5.06 -10.99 -14.01
C GLY A 289 4.54 -9.80 -13.20
N ILE A 290 5.24 -9.45 -12.13
CA ILE A 290 4.88 -8.39 -11.20
C ILE A 290 5.46 -7.01 -11.54
N LEU A 291 5.74 -6.74 -12.83
CA LEU A 291 6.27 -5.44 -13.28
C LEU A 291 5.35 -4.28 -12.86
N TYR A 292 4.04 -4.41 -13.08
CA TYR A 292 3.07 -3.39 -12.71
C TYR A 292 3.01 -3.17 -11.19
N ASP A 293 3.12 -4.25 -10.42
CA ASP A 293 3.08 -4.21 -8.96
C ASP A 293 4.27 -3.41 -8.42
N LYS A 294 5.47 -3.70 -8.90
CA LYS A 294 6.68 -2.95 -8.54
C LYS A 294 6.59 -1.49 -8.98
N LEU A 295 6.11 -1.22 -10.20
CA LEU A 295 5.93 0.14 -10.73
C LEU A 295 4.99 0.97 -9.86
N TYR A 296 3.81 0.45 -9.55
CA TYR A 296 2.82 1.19 -8.76
C TYR A 296 3.21 1.26 -7.28
N ALA A 297 3.77 0.20 -6.70
CA ALA A 297 4.31 0.27 -5.34
C ALA A 297 5.38 1.36 -5.22
N MET A 298 6.30 1.46 -6.18
CA MET A 298 7.31 2.51 -6.23
C MET A 298 6.71 3.90 -6.39
N LEU A 299 5.76 4.04 -7.34
CA LEU A 299 5.03 5.29 -7.57
C LEU A 299 4.38 5.78 -6.27
N PHE A 300 3.56 4.95 -5.64
CA PHE A 300 2.83 5.33 -4.44
C PHE A 300 3.73 5.45 -3.21
N LEU A 301 4.89 4.81 -3.16
CA LEU A 301 5.81 4.93 -2.03
C LEU A 301 6.64 6.22 -2.09
N MET A 302 7.21 6.53 -3.26
CA MET A 302 8.17 7.63 -3.43
C MET A 302 7.58 8.87 -4.08
N GLY A 303 6.47 8.72 -4.80
CA GLY A 303 5.78 9.79 -5.50
C GLY A 303 4.97 10.69 -4.57
N ASP A 304 4.55 11.81 -5.15
CA ASP A 304 3.57 12.72 -4.57
C ASP A 304 2.33 12.77 -5.47
N ASP A 305 1.61 11.67 -5.50
CA ASP A 305 0.49 11.50 -6.40
C ASP A 305 -0.74 12.26 -5.88
N SER A 306 -1.06 13.40 -6.50
CA SER A 306 -2.14 14.27 -6.01
C SER A 306 -3.51 13.65 -6.24
N PHE A 307 -4.22 13.27 -5.17
CA PHE A 307 -5.57 12.72 -5.24
C PHE A 307 -6.58 13.56 -4.46
N VAL A 308 -7.77 13.74 -5.04
CA VAL A 308 -8.88 14.41 -4.36
C VAL A 308 -9.51 13.42 -3.38
N TYR A 309 -8.94 13.32 -2.18
CA TYR A 309 -9.53 12.51 -1.10
C TYR A 309 -10.71 13.22 -0.44
N ASN A 310 -10.65 14.54 -0.30
CA ASN A 310 -11.75 15.35 0.17
C ASN A 310 -12.13 16.38 -0.89
N PRO A 311 -13.31 16.28 -1.52
CA PRO A 311 -13.71 17.20 -2.60
C PRO A 311 -13.86 18.65 -2.13
N ASN A 312 -13.95 18.88 -0.81
CA ASN A 312 -14.12 20.20 -0.21
C ASN A 312 -12.80 20.78 0.34
N ARG A 313 -11.67 20.10 0.18
CA ARG A 313 -10.35 20.62 0.60
C ARG A 313 -9.41 20.70 -0.58
N PRO A 314 -8.48 21.68 -0.59
CA PRO A 314 -7.38 21.67 -1.54
C PRO A 314 -6.61 20.35 -1.43
N LEU A 315 -5.99 19.93 -2.54
CA LEU A 315 -5.13 18.75 -2.60
C LEU A 315 -4.20 18.74 -1.38
N SER A 316 -4.09 17.60 -0.70
CA SER A 316 -3.18 17.39 0.43
C SER A 316 -1.93 16.69 -0.08
N ALA A 317 -0.79 16.90 0.60
CA ALA A 317 0.43 16.14 0.32
C ALA A 317 0.10 14.64 0.37
N ALA A 318 0.32 13.95 -0.74
CA ALA A 318 0.15 12.52 -0.78
C ALA A 318 1.50 11.82 -0.62
N SER A 319 2.62 12.54 -0.54
CA SER A 319 3.92 11.93 -0.31
C SER A 319 4.12 11.47 1.15
N TYR A 320 4.67 10.26 1.32
CA TYR A 320 5.11 9.80 2.64
C TYR A 320 6.31 10.62 3.17
N LEU A 321 7.07 11.28 2.28
CA LEU A 321 8.21 12.12 2.63
C LEU A 321 7.81 13.29 3.54
N ALA A 322 6.61 13.85 3.34
CA ALA A 322 6.08 14.95 4.15
C ALA A 322 5.85 14.58 5.62
N TYR A 323 5.99 13.30 5.96
CA TYR A 323 5.74 12.76 7.29
C TYR A 323 6.94 11.96 7.83
N GLY A 324 8.11 12.07 7.21
CA GLY A 324 9.33 11.40 7.65
C GLY A 324 9.81 11.80 9.05
N SER A 325 9.36 12.95 9.58
CA SER A 325 9.70 13.40 10.93
C SER A 325 8.85 12.75 12.04
N GLU A 326 7.78 12.05 11.70
CA GLU A 326 6.86 11.43 12.67
C GLU A 326 7.51 10.18 13.26
N ALA A 327 7.79 10.20 14.57
CA ALA A 327 8.64 9.21 15.24
C ALA A 327 8.18 7.76 15.03
N GLU A 328 6.87 7.53 14.92
CA GLU A 328 6.33 6.21 14.72
C GLU A 328 6.65 5.68 13.31
N ILE A 329 6.60 6.48 12.26
CA ILE A 329 6.80 5.99 10.88
C ILE A 329 8.23 6.24 10.35
N ARG A 330 9.00 7.10 11.01
CA ARG A 330 10.35 7.49 10.61
C ARG A 330 11.27 6.30 10.36
N ASP A 331 11.37 5.36 11.30
CA ASP A 331 12.36 4.28 11.21
C ASP A 331 12.11 3.38 9.99
N VAL A 332 10.84 3.10 9.68
CA VAL A 332 10.46 2.33 8.48
C VAL A 332 10.73 3.15 7.22
N LEU A 333 10.42 4.43 7.22
CA LEU A 333 10.66 5.31 6.06
C LEU A 333 12.14 5.51 5.78
N GLU A 334 12.98 5.68 6.81
CA GLU A 334 14.43 5.81 6.64
C GLU A 334 15.00 4.59 5.95
N GLN A 335 14.67 3.38 6.43
CA GLN A 335 15.09 2.13 5.80
C GLN A 335 14.60 2.03 4.36
N VAL A 336 13.33 2.37 4.11
CA VAL A 336 12.77 2.39 2.75
C VAL A 336 13.51 3.33 1.83
N TYR A 337 13.88 4.53 2.29
CA TYR A 337 14.66 5.46 1.48
C TYR A 337 16.04 4.89 1.14
N GLU A 338 16.66 4.16 2.06
CA GLU A 338 17.93 3.49 1.77
C GLU A 338 17.71 2.46 0.68
N ASN A 339 16.87 1.48 0.95
CA ASN A 339 16.58 0.39 0.02
C ASN A 339 16.16 0.90 -1.36
N THR A 340 15.34 1.95 -1.43
CA THR A 340 14.79 2.45 -2.68
C THR A 340 15.78 3.29 -3.50
N LEU A 341 16.74 3.96 -2.85
CA LEU A 341 17.70 4.84 -3.52
C LEU A 341 19.05 4.16 -3.81
N THR A 342 19.39 3.09 -3.08
CA THR A 342 20.67 2.36 -3.20
C THR A 342 20.54 0.95 -3.74
N GLU A 343 19.59 0.15 -3.26
CA GLU A 343 19.57 -1.27 -3.58
C GLU A 343 19.09 -1.49 -5.01
N ARG A 344 19.91 -2.21 -5.78
CA ARG A 344 19.46 -2.77 -7.06
C ARG A 344 18.53 -3.92 -6.73
N VAL A 345 17.24 -3.63 -6.72
CA VAL A 345 16.20 -4.66 -6.63
C VAL A 345 16.19 -5.52 -7.88
N ASP A 346 15.62 -6.72 -7.76
CA ASP A 346 15.52 -7.71 -8.83
C ASP A 346 14.58 -7.22 -9.95
N MET A 347 15.11 -6.31 -10.79
CA MET A 347 14.44 -5.52 -11.83
C MET A 347 15.45 -5.02 -12.88
N GLU A 348 14.91 -4.51 -13.99
CA GLU A 348 15.70 -3.83 -15.02
C GLU A 348 16.43 -2.57 -14.49
N PRO A 349 17.63 -2.23 -15.01
CA PRO A 349 18.45 -1.14 -14.49
C PRO A 349 17.79 0.25 -14.46
N TRP A 350 16.79 0.52 -15.30
CA TRP A 350 16.10 1.81 -15.34
C TRP A 350 15.20 2.05 -14.11
N PHE A 351 14.82 0.99 -13.39
CA PHE A 351 13.86 1.06 -12.29
C PHE A 351 14.37 1.88 -11.10
N ILE A 352 15.67 1.81 -10.81
CA ILE A 352 16.29 2.63 -9.75
C ILE A 352 16.28 4.12 -10.11
N GLY A 353 16.49 4.45 -11.39
CA GLY A 353 16.40 5.83 -11.87
C GLY A 353 14.99 6.39 -11.77
N PHE A 354 13.98 5.56 -12.08
CA PHE A 354 12.57 5.89 -11.85
C PHE A 354 12.29 6.22 -10.37
N ALA A 355 12.77 5.38 -9.45
CA ALA A 355 12.63 5.59 -8.01
C ALA A 355 13.28 6.90 -7.54
N ARG A 356 14.53 7.17 -7.95
CA ARG A 356 15.26 8.39 -7.62
C ARG A 356 14.60 9.64 -8.19
N GLY A 357 14.06 9.55 -9.41
CA GLY A 357 13.30 10.63 -10.04
C GLY A 357 12.05 11.00 -9.25
N LEU A 358 11.25 10.00 -8.86
CA LEU A 358 10.07 10.21 -8.01
C LEU A 358 10.45 10.85 -6.66
N TYR A 359 11.48 10.32 -6.01
CA TYR A 359 12.00 10.89 -4.76
C TYR A 359 12.38 12.36 -4.91
N SER A 360 13.15 12.69 -5.94
CA SER A 360 13.63 14.06 -6.20
C SER A 360 12.47 15.04 -6.42
N LEU A 361 11.45 14.62 -7.17
CA LEU A 361 10.24 15.42 -7.38
C LEU A 361 9.45 15.60 -6.07
N ALA A 362 9.23 14.52 -5.32
CA ALA A 362 8.50 14.58 -4.07
C ALA A 362 9.23 15.42 -3.01
N ALA A 363 10.56 15.28 -2.90
CA ALA A 363 11.39 16.02 -1.94
C ALA A 363 11.40 17.54 -2.18
N THR A 364 11.02 18.00 -3.38
CA THR A 364 11.00 19.42 -3.75
C THR A 364 9.61 20.02 -3.84
N ASN A 365 8.56 19.22 -3.60
CA ASN A 365 7.20 19.75 -3.60
C ASN A 365 6.99 20.75 -2.43
N VAL A 366 5.97 21.60 -2.55
CA VAL A 366 5.49 22.60 -1.59
C VAL A 366 5.37 22.11 -0.14
N TYR A 367 5.13 20.81 0.08
CA TYR A 367 5.04 20.26 1.44
C TYR A 367 6.40 19.86 2.02
N ASN A 368 7.41 19.64 1.17
CA ASN A 368 8.73 19.14 1.54
C ASN A 368 9.84 20.18 1.33
N MET A 369 9.57 21.27 0.60
CA MET A 369 10.58 22.24 0.18
C MET A 369 11.33 22.94 1.33
N ASP A 370 10.72 23.02 2.52
CA ASP A 370 11.36 23.56 3.71
C ASP A 370 12.31 22.55 4.40
N ASP A 371 12.12 21.25 4.15
CA ASP A 371 12.98 20.20 4.69
C ASP A 371 14.16 19.92 3.74
N ILE A 372 15.21 20.72 3.90
CA ILE A 372 16.45 20.55 3.15
C ILE A 372 17.13 19.20 3.41
N THR A 373 16.78 18.47 4.48
CA THR A 373 17.38 17.16 4.76
C THR A 373 16.99 16.11 3.73
N LEU A 374 15.77 16.20 3.17
CA LEU A 374 15.30 15.32 2.11
C LEU A 374 16.14 15.51 0.84
N ILE A 375 16.29 16.74 0.37
CA ILE A 375 17.08 16.95 -0.84
C ILE A 375 18.58 16.69 -0.63
N ASN A 376 19.06 16.87 0.60
CA ASN A 376 20.44 16.54 0.95
C ASN A 376 20.74 15.04 0.86
N LYS A 377 19.76 14.14 0.98
CA LYS A 377 19.98 12.68 0.86
C LYS A 377 20.47 12.25 -0.52
N ILE A 378 20.13 12.99 -1.58
CA ILE A 378 20.61 12.73 -2.95
C ILE A 378 21.70 13.71 -3.40
N LYS A 379 22.18 14.57 -2.50
CA LYS A 379 23.16 15.59 -2.83
C LYS A 379 24.47 14.95 -3.27
N VAL A 380 25.03 15.44 -4.36
CA VAL A 380 26.40 15.11 -4.78
C VAL A 380 27.10 16.43 -5.08
N VAL A 381 28.28 16.65 -4.52
CA VAL A 381 29.05 17.88 -4.75
C VAL A 381 30.06 17.63 -5.85
N ARG A 382 29.99 18.43 -6.91
CA ARG A 382 30.94 18.39 -8.03
C ARG A 382 32.02 19.46 -7.83
N CYS A 383 33.28 19.05 -7.79
CA CYS A 383 34.44 19.92 -7.65
C CYS A 383 35.39 19.80 -8.86
N THR A 384 36.02 20.90 -9.21
CA THR A 384 37.28 20.93 -9.96
C THR A 384 38.45 20.57 -9.04
N ARG A 385 39.63 20.34 -9.64
CA ARG A 385 40.87 20.16 -8.87
C ARG A 385 41.18 21.35 -7.93
N PRO A 386 41.16 22.62 -8.38
CA PRO A 386 41.37 23.76 -7.48
C PRO A 386 40.35 23.86 -6.35
N GLU A 387 39.08 23.54 -6.62
CA GLU A 387 38.03 23.54 -5.58
C GLU A 387 38.26 22.43 -4.56
N LEU A 388 38.71 21.25 -4.98
CA LEU A 388 38.99 20.15 -4.05
C LEU A 388 40.12 20.52 -3.07
N GLU A 389 41.16 21.18 -3.57
CA GLU A 389 42.25 21.69 -2.75
C GLU A 389 41.80 22.89 -1.88
N ALA A 390 41.04 23.83 -2.43
CA ALA A 390 40.54 24.97 -1.65
C ALA A 390 39.55 24.54 -0.55
N TYR A 391 38.68 23.57 -0.83
CA TYR A 391 37.64 23.13 0.09
C TYR A 391 38.14 22.14 1.13
N PHE A 392 38.96 21.18 0.72
CA PHE A 392 39.35 20.05 1.57
C PHE A 392 40.87 19.93 1.75
N GLY A 393 41.66 20.74 1.04
CA GLY A 393 43.13 20.64 0.94
C GLY A 393 43.62 19.25 0.58
N LEU A 394 42.88 18.61 -0.33
CA LEU A 394 43.23 17.31 -0.88
C LEU A 394 43.96 17.51 -2.22
N ASP A 395 45.14 16.90 -2.37
CA ASP A 395 45.86 16.88 -3.64
C ASP A 395 45.20 15.90 -4.61
N ALA A 396 44.71 16.43 -5.72
CA ALA A 396 43.99 15.69 -6.75
C ALA A 396 44.89 14.84 -7.67
N ALA A 397 46.21 14.82 -7.46
CA ALA A 397 47.13 13.98 -8.24
C ALA A 397 46.84 12.48 -8.06
N ASP A 398 46.45 12.05 -6.86
CA ASP A 398 46.28 10.63 -6.50
C ASP A 398 44.82 10.23 -6.19
N LEU A 399 43.87 11.14 -6.41
CA LEU A 399 42.46 10.92 -6.10
C LEU A 399 41.74 10.42 -7.36
N ASP A 400 41.55 9.11 -7.47
CA ASP A 400 40.68 8.54 -8.51
C ASP A 400 39.38 8.02 -7.90
N THR A 401 39.45 7.20 -6.86
CA THR A 401 38.31 6.89 -5.98
C THR A 401 38.83 6.56 -4.59
N VAL A 402 38.33 7.25 -3.56
CA VAL A 402 38.76 7.06 -2.16
C VAL A 402 37.59 7.28 -1.21
N SER A 403 37.67 6.63 -0.05
CA SER A 403 36.97 7.07 1.15
C SER A 403 37.98 7.50 2.21
N LEU A 404 37.75 8.66 2.82
CA LEU A 404 38.63 9.22 3.83
C LEU A 404 37.87 10.10 4.82
N ARG A 405 38.51 10.38 5.95
CA ARG A 405 38.04 11.36 6.93
C ARG A 405 38.63 12.73 6.60
N LEU A 406 37.79 13.76 6.54
CA LEU A 406 38.23 15.12 6.23
C LEU A 406 39.03 15.72 7.38
N ASP A 407 40.28 16.09 7.11
CA ASP A 407 41.13 16.82 8.08
C ASP A 407 40.80 18.32 8.13
N GLN A 408 40.18 18.84 7.07
CA GLN A 408 39.67 20.20 6.98
C GLN A 408 38.48 20.26 6.02
N SER A 409 37.62 21.24 6.21
CA SER A 409 36.56 21.56 5.26
C SER A 409 36.20 23.04 5.35
N THR A 410 36.31 23.77 4.24
CA THR A 410 35.74 25.12 4.08
C THR A 410 34.43 25.09 3.29
N HIS A 411 34.02 23.91 2.79
CA HIS A 411 32.77 23.76 2.05
C HIS A 411 31.56 23.80 3.00
N PRO A 412 30.48 24.55 2.68
CA PRO A 412 29.36 24.77 3.60
C PRO A 412 28.54 23.52 3.94
N TYR A 413 28.67 22.45 3.14
CA TYR A 413 27.94 21.20 3.36
C TYR A 413 28.71 20.15 4.15
N PHE A 414 30.05 20.13 4.05
CA PHE A 414 30.87 19.09 4.65
C PHE A 414 31.56 19.64 5.89
N GLN A 415 31.68 18.83 6.93
CA GLN A 415 32.30 19.21 8.19
C GLN A 415 33.67 18.55 8.37
N MET A 416 34.56 19.24 9.11
CA MET A 416 35.81 18.66 9.55
C MET A 416 35.55 17.41 10.39
N GLY A 417 36.31 16.34 10.14
CA GLY A 417 36.16 15.06 10.80
C GLY A 417 35.05 14.15 10.24
N GLU A 418 34.35 14.58 9.19
CA GLU A 418 33.34 13.80 8.48
C GLU A 418 34.00 12.79 7.53
N GLU A 419 33.41 11.59 7.39
CA GLU A 419 33.84 10.58 6.42
C GLU A 419 33.18 10.85 5.08
N VAL A 420 33.99 10.98 4.02
CA VAL A 420 33.53 11.32 2.67
C VAL A 420 34.06 10.32 1.65
N GLY A 421 33.21 10.03 0.67
CA GLY A 421 33.57 9.32 -0.55
C GLY A 421 33.89 10.33 -1.64
N ILE A 422 34.95 10.08 -2.39
CA ILE A 422 35.36 10.89 -3.53
C ILE A 422 35.56 9.96 -4.72
N THR A 423 34.95 10.26 -5.85
CA THR A 423 35.26 9.58 -7.11
C THR A 423 35.49 10.60 -8.24
N ARG A 424 36.46 10.30 -9.10
CA ARG A 424 36.77 11.08 -10.29
C ARG A 424 36.01 10.50 -11.49
N ILE A 425 35.28 11.38 -12.16
CA ILE A 425 34.58 11.07 -13.41
C ILE A 425 34.98 12.16 -14.41
N ASN A 426 35.69 11.76 -15.46
CA ASN A 426 36.36 12.67 -16.39
C ASN A 426 37.32 13.62 -15.64
N ASP A 427 37.17 14.95 -15.82
CA ASP A 427 38.01 15.98 -15.19
C ASP A 427 37.35 16.63 -13.96
N ARG A 428 36.40 15.93 -13.34
CA ARG A 428 35.66 16.42 -12.16
C ARG A 428 35.66 15.39 -11.04
N PHE A 429 35.61 15.90 -9.81
CA PHE A 429 35.53 15.14 -8.57
C PHE A 429 34.12 15.21 -8.02
N TYR A 430 33.59 14.08 -7.58
CA TYR A 430 32.28 13.96 -6.99
C TYR A 430 32.45 13.55 -5.54
N VAL A 431 32.07 14.44 -4.63
CA VAL A 431 32.25 14.31 -3.19
C VAL A 431 30.90 14.07 -2.54
N VAL A 432 30.84 13.06 -1.67
CA VAL A 432 29.64 12.60 -0.96
C VAL A 432 29.99 12.33 0.50
N SER A 433 29.05 12.56 1.41
CA SER A 433 29.21 12.32 2.84
C SER A 433 28.54 11.02 3.24
N LYS A 434 29.24 10.23 4.06
CA LYS A 434 28.70 9.01 4.66
C LYS A 434 27.50 9.27 5.58
N PHE A 435 27.48 10.44 6.24
CA PHE A 435 26.48 10.74 7.27
C PHE A 435 25.28 11.53 6.74
N ARG A 436 25.48 12.36 5.71
CA ARG A 436 24.45 13.27 5.19
C ARG A 436 23.75 12.75 3.95
N ASN A 437 24.42 11.89 3.19
CA ASN A 437 23.94 11.28 1.95
C ASN A 437 24.53 9.87 1.80
N PRO A 438 24.21 8.97 2.76
CA PRO A 438 24.77 7.60 2.81
C PRO A 438 24.59 6.86 1.48
N TYR A 439 23.52 7.15 0.74
CA TYR A 439 23.22 6.48 -0.53
C TYR A 439 24.24 6.76 -1.63
N ALA A 440 24.61 8.03 -1.77
CA ALA A 440 25.62 8.42 -2.74
C ALA A 440 27.01 7.94 -2.30
N TYR A 441 27.23 7.84 -0.98
CA TYR A 441 28.43 7.25 -0.41
C TYR A 441 28.55 5.75 -0.70
N ASP A 442 27.49 4.96 -0.55
CA ASP A 442 27.48 3.52 -0.86
C ASP A 442 27.77 3.23 -2.34
N ILE A 443 27.32 4.11 -3.25
CA ILE A 443 27.68 4.05 -4.67
C ILE A 443 29.20 4.23 -4.83
N VAL A 444 29.80 5.19 -4.12
CA VAL A 444 31.26 5.42 -4.17
C VAL A 444 32.03 4.23 -3.58
N GLU A 445 31.57 3.65 -2.47
CA GLU A 445 32.16 2.43 -1.92
C GLU A 445 32.07 1.26 -2.90
N SER A 446 30.93 1.09 -3.57
CA SER A 446 30.74 0.06 -4.59
C SER A 446 31.69 0.25 -5.79
N ILE A 447 31.94 1.50 -6.20
CA ILE A 447 32.95 1.83 -7.22
C ILE A 447 34.35 1.44 -6.72
N LEU A 448 34.68 1.79 -5.48
CA LEU A 448 35.98 1.50 -4.87
C LEU A 448 36.23 -0.02 -4.80
N GLU A 449 35.25 -0.80 -4.38
CA GLU A 449 35.31 -2.25 -4.38
C GLU A 449 35.46 -2.82 -5.79
N ALA A 450 34.68 -2.32 -6.76
CA ALA A 450 34.81 -2.75 -8.14
C ALA A 450 36.24 -2.54 -8.68
N ILE A 451 36.87 -1.39 -8.38
CA ILE A 451 38.28 -1.13 -8.74
C ILE A 451 39.20 -2.15 -8.07
N ARG A 452 39.04 -2.43 -6.77
CA ARG A 452 39.86 -3.39 -6.03
C ARG A 452 39.82 -4.79 -6.63
N PHE A 453 38.68 -5.20 -7.18
CA PHE A 453 38.50 -6.51 -7.82
C PHE A 453 38.67 -6.50 -9.34
N GLY A 454 39.06 -5.37 -9.95
CA GLY A 454 39.24 -5.25 -11.40
C GLY A 454 37.93 -5.32 -12.20
N ASN A 455 36.80 -5.01 -11.58
CA ASN A 455 35.47 -4.99 -12.18
C ASN A 455 35.15 -3.63 -12.82
N SER A 456 34.13 -3.60 -13.68
CA SER A 456 33.64 -2.37 -14.29
C SER A 456 33.05 -1.40 -13.26
N THR A 457 33.40 -0.12 -13.39
CA THR A 457 32.85 0.98 -12.56
C THR A 457 31.80 1.81 -13.29
N VAL A 458 31.50 1.49 -14.56
CA VAL A 458 30.64 2.28 -15.45
C VAL A 458 29.28 2.52 -14.80
N THR A 459 28.68 1.46 -14.25
CA THR A 459 27.37 1.52 -13.61
C THR A 459 27.35 2.44 -12.40
N GLY A 460 28.28 2.25 -11.44
CA GLY A 460 28.34 3.10 -10.25
C GLY A 460 28.64 4.57 -10.58
N LYS A 461 29.55 4.82 -11.54
CA LYS A 461 29.82 6.19 -12.01
C LYS A 461 28.58 6.82 -12.68
N SER A 462 27.81 6.04 -13.43
CA SER A 462 26.54 6.49 -14.02
C SER A 462 25.48 6.82 -12.96
N ASP A 463 25.34 5.96 -11.94
CA ASP A 463 24.40 6.16 -10.83
C ASP A 463 24.72 7.46 -10.07
N LEU A 464 26.01 7.73 -9.82
CA LEU A 464 26.43 8.94 -9.13
C LEU A 464 26.18 10.20 -9.96
N LEU A 465 26.40 10.14 -11.28
CA LEU A 465 26.07 11.23 -12.20
C LEU A 465 24.56 11.51 -12.25
N GLU A 466 23.75 10.46 -12.21
CA GLU A 466 22.28 10.58 -12.14
C GLU A 466 21.86 11.28 -10.85
N MET A 467 22.35 10.85 -9.68
CA MET A 467 22.06 11.52 -8.40
C MET A 467 22.48 12.99 -8.42
N TYR A 468 23.68 13.28 -8.94
CA TYR A 468 24.14 14.65 -9.13
C TYR A 468 23.16 15.47 -9.96
N LYS A 469 22.72 14.94 -11.10
CA LYS A 469 21.77 15.60 -11.99
C LYS A 469 20.43 15.87 -11.30
N LEU A 470 19.86 14.87 -10.64
CA LEU A 470 18.60 15.02 -9.91
C LEU A 470 18.68 16.08 -8.82
N TYR A 471 19.81 16.12 -8.08
CA TYR A 471 20.06 17.17 -7.09
C TYR A 471 20.11 18.59 -7.71
N GLN A 472 20.73 18.75 -8.89
CA GLN A 472 20.76 20.05 -9.58
C GLN A 472 19.37 20.49 -10.03
N GLU A 473 18.61 19.57 -10.63
CA GLU A 473 17.24 19.82 -11.08
C GLU A 473 16.34 20.24 -9.91
N ALA A 474 16.45 19.52 -8.80
CA ALA A 474 15.70 19.78 -7.58
C ALA A 474 15.99 21.14 -6.92
N ARG A 475 17.24 21.62 -7.00
CA ARG A 475 17.61 22.95 -6.50
C ARG A 475 17.23 24.10 -7.42
N GLY A 476 16.77 23.79 -8.62
CA GLY A 476 16.51 24.79 -9.66
C GLY A 476 17.79 25.46 -10.19
N ASP A 477 18.96 24.90 -9.90
CA ASP A 477 20.24 25.53 -10.18
C ASP A 477 20.78 25.26 -11.61
N GLU A 478 20.11 24.46 -12.47
CA GLU A 478 20.56 24.30 -13.88
C GLU A 478 19.51 23.66 -14.84
N VAL A 479 18.36 24.31 -15.09
CA VAL A 479 17.60 24.24 -16.39
C VAL A 479 16.95 25.60 -16.72
N ARG A 480 17.72 26.69 -16.61
CA ARG A 480 17.42 27.96 -17.31
C ARG A 480 18.66 28.50 -17.99
#